data_AF-A0A6H2NRM5-F1
#
_entry.id   AF-A0A6H2NRM5-F1
#
_cell.length_a   1.000
_cell.length_b   1.000
_cell.length_c   1.000
_cell.angle_alpha   90.00
_cell.angle_beta   90.00
_cell.angle_gamma   90.00
#
_symmetry.space_group_name_H-M   'P 1'
#
loop_
_entity.id
_entity.type
_entity.pdbx_description
1 polymer ?
#
loop_
_entity_poly.entity_id
_entity_poly.type
_entity_poly.pdbx_seq_one_letter_code
_entity_poly.pdbx_strand_id
1 'polypeptide(L)'
;MANDDAPFCPPVAADAFAIKDCALLTIATGKKATTLKELQNHLSTIDPDSIYLHVWGSQLESQFEVREYNNHFASWARRGLHDDTLAERLAMVAPNEYADLEELRQEFLEVIAERLEEKEYLHWVLATEPFEFIRSTIVVFDTAKRVEQPEELIDLIPHLSTSSIFYHFIDARRRLPINQDDFRYWLTCWGDRYAELNHHLAAIDPYFNGLTTIRQQLANAFERYCPRKSP
;
A
#
# COMPACT_ATOMS: atom_id res chain seq x y z
N MET A 1 22.32 -26.06 -21.40
CA MET A 1 21.07 -26.00 -22.20
C MET A 1 20.09 -25.21 -21.38
N ALA A 2 19.51 -24.18 -21.97
CA ALA A 2 18.83 -23.06 -21.31
C ALA A 2 17.72 -23.52 -20.34
N ASN A 3 17.73 -22.93 -19.13
CA ASN A 3 16.58 -22.93 -18.24
C ASN A 3 15.54 -21.95 -18.81
N ASP A 4 14.39 -22.45 -19.22
CA ASP A 4 13.19 -21.66 -19.48
C ASP A 4 12.57 -21.23 -18.14
N ASP A 5 13.17 -20.22 -17.51
CA ASP A 5 12.54 -19.46 -16.41
C ASP A 5 11.78 -18.25 -17.00
N ALA A 6 10.81 -18.53 -17.87
CA ALA A 6 9.83 -17.52 -18.28
C ALA A 6 8.75 -17.42 -17.18
N PRO A 7 8.38 -16.20 -16.73
CA PRO A 7 7.29 -16.04 -15.77
C PRO A 7 6.03 -16.70 -16.34
N PHE A 8 5.39 -17.52 -15.51
CA PHE A 8 4.20 -18.30 -15.84
C PHE A 8 3.08 -17.35 -16.33
N CYS A 9 2.99 -17.18 -17.64
CA CYS A 9 1.83 -16.59 -18.29
C CYS A 9 0.74 -17.67 -18.26
N PRO A 10 -0.41 -17.45 -17.61
CA PRO A 10 -1.48 -18.45 -17.64
C PRO A 10 -1.87 -18.72 -19.10
N PRO A 11 -2.01 -19.99 -19.51
CA PRO A 11 -2.37 -20.33 -20.87
C PRO A 11 -3.88 -20.16 -21.01
N VAL A 12 -4.33 -19.14 -21.74
CA VAL A 12 -5.60 -19.02 -22.49
C VAL A 12 -5.62 -17.59 -23.06
N ALA A 13 -6.22 -17.38 -24.24
CA ALA A 13 -6.45 -16.05 -24.82
C ALA A 13 -6.93 -15.08 -23.73
N ALA A 14 -6.23 -13.95 -23.54
CA ALA A 14 -6.37 -13.03 -22.41
C ALA A 14 -7.79 -12.96 -21.86
N ASP A 15 -8.06 -13.64 -20.73
CA ASP A 15 -9.31 -13.45 -20.01
C ASP A 15 -9.43 -11.96 -19.68
N ALA A 16 -10.61 -11.39 -19.92
CA ALA A 16 -10.86 -9.97 -19.72
C ALA A 16 -10.50 -9.56 -18.28
N PHE A 17 -9.76 -8.47 -18.13
CA PHE A 17 -9.36 -7.93 -16.84
C PHE A 17 -10.59 -7.50 -16.05
N ALA A 18 -10.82 -8.17 -14.92
CA ALA A 18 -11.95 -7.90 -14.05
C ALA A 18 -11.63 -6.75 -13.10
N ILE A 19 -12.35 -5.65 -13.24
CA ILE A 19 -12.26 -4.55 -12.27
C ILE A 19 -12.97 -4.99 -10.99
N LYS A 20 -12.23 -4.95 -9.89
CA LYS A 20 -12.69 -5.22 -8.55
C LYS A 20 -12.69 -3.94 -7.74
N ASP A 21 -13.54 -3.94 -6.72
CA ASP A 21 -13.53 -2.92 -5.68
C ASP A 21 -13.31 -3.60 -4.33
N CYS A 22 -12.94 -2.84 -3.31
CA CYS A 22 -12.71 -3.40 -1.98
C CYS A 22 -13.16 -2.49 -0.85
N ALA A 23 -13.41 -3.09 0.30
CA ALA A 23 -13.59 -2.38 1.57
C ALA A 23 -12.75 -3.05 2.66
N LEU A 24 -12.31 -2.26 3.63
CA LEU A 24 -11.65 -2.77 4.83
C LEU A 24 -12.68 -3.04 5.92
N LEU A 25 -12.74 -4.28 6.39
CA LEU A 25 -13.42 -4.61 7.63
C LEU A 25 -12.41 -4.57 8.77
N THR A 26 -12.49 -3.53 9.61
CA THR A 26 -11.59 -3.34 10.75
C THR A 26 -12.02 -4.20 11.94
N ILE A 27 -11.05 -4.86 12.57
CA ILE A 27 -11.25 -5.74 13.72
C ILE A 27 -10.31 -5.26 14.84
N ALA A 28 -10.88 -4.93 15.99
CA ALA A 28 -10.10 -4.58 17.17
C ALA A 28 -9.28 -5.78 17.65
N THR A 29 -7.99 -5.57 17.92
CA THR A 29 -7.13 -6.62 18.47
C THR A 29 -7.18 -6.69 20.00
N GLY A 30 -7.73 -5.64 20.64
CA GLY A 30 -7.75 -5.47 22.09
C GLY A 30 -6.41 -4.99 22.68
N LYS A 31 -5.34 -4.92 21.88
CA LYS A 31 -4.04 -4.40 22.31
C LYS A 31 -4.01 -2.87 22.16
N LYS A 32 -3.50 -2.18 23.17
CA LYS A 32 -3.34 -0.72 23.18
C LYS A 32 -2.00 -0.35 23.80
N ALA A 33 -1.37 0.70 23.30
CA ALA A 33 -0.15 1.25 23.88
C ALA A 33 -0.38 2.69 24.34
N THR A 34 -0.01 2.99 25.58
CA THR A 34 -0.01 4.33 26.17
C THR A 34 1.39 4.91 26.28
N THR A 35 2.42 4.10 26.10
CA THR A 35 3.82 4.51 26.06
C THR A 35 4.51 4.01 24.80
N LEU A 36 5.64 4.62 24.43
CA LEU A 36 6.47 4.15 23.32
C LEU A 36 7.00 2.73 23.57
N LYS A 37 7.29 2.39 24.83
CA LYS A 37 7.74 1.05 25.20
C LYS A 37 6.65 0.00 25.02
N GLU A 38 5.40 0.32 25.39
CA GLU A 38 4.25 -0.56 25.12
C GLU A 38 4.01 -0.71 23.62
N LEU A 39 4.16 0.36 22.84
CA LEU A 39 4.06 0.30 21.38
C LEU A 39 5.07 -0.70 20.83
N GLN A 40 6.35 -0.60 21.22
CA GLN A 40 7.41 -1.52 20.81
C GLN A 40 7.07 -2.98 21.18
N ASN A 41 6.62 -3.21 22.43
CA ASN A 41 6.29 -4.55 22.93
C ASN A 41 5.11 -5.19 22.18
N HIS A 42 4.09 -4.39 21.84
CA HIS A 42 2.96 -4.88 21.07
C HIS A 42 3.33 -5.08 19.60
N LEU A 43 4.07 -4.15 19.01
CA LEU A 43 4.52 -4.22 17.64
C LEU A 43 5.40 -5.45 17.37
N SER A 44 6.16 -5.95 18.34
CA SER A 44 6.99 -7.15 18.16
C SER A 44 6.19 -8.46 18.03
N THR A 45 4.91 -8.46 18.41
CA THR A 45 4.08 -9.69 18.45
C THR A 45 2.70 -9.53 17.83
N ILE A 46 2.36 -8.33 17.32
CA ILE A 46 1.06 -8.09 16.69
C ILE A 46 0.95 -8.85 15.37
N ASP A 47 -0.27 -9.22 14.98
CA ASP A 47 -0.51 -9.77 13.65
C ASP A 47 0.01 -8.82 12.55
N PRO A 48 0.75 -9.30 11.53
CA PRO A 48 1.23 -8.48 10.41
C PRO A 48 0.14 -7.66 9.72
N ASP A 49 -1.10 -8.17 9.65
CA ASP A 49 -2.22 -7.45 9.03
C ASP A 49 -2.58 -6.18 9.80
N SER A 50 -2.22 -6.09 11.09
CA SER A 50 -2.33 -4.85 11.86
C SER A 50 -1.31 -3.82 11.39
N ILE A 51 -0.05 -4.23 11.14
CA ILE A 51 0.99 -3.34 10.60
C ILE A 51 0.56 -2.83 9.24
N TYR A 52 0.14 -3.73 8.35
CA TYR A 52 -0.36 -3.37 7.03
C TYR A 52 -1.48 -2.32 7.12
N LEU A 53 -2.45 -2.51 8.02
CA LEU A 53 -3.53 -1.56 8.19
C LEU A 53 -3.06 -0.21 8.76
N HIS A 54 -2.16 -0.20 9.74
CA HIS A 54 -1.65 1.06 10.30
C HIS A 54 -0.75 1.84 9.33
N VAL A 55 -0.20 1.15 8.33
CA VAL A 55 0.63 1.74 7.29
C VAL A 55 -0.21 2.21 6.11
N TRP A 56 -1.09 1.35 5.58
CA TRP A 56 -1.84 1.57 4.34
C TRP A 56 -3.30 1.95 4.56
N GLY A 57 -3.90 1.48 5.65
CA GLY A 57 -5.32 1.61 5.95
C GLY A 57 -5.80 3.04 6.00
N SER A 58 -4.90 3.94 6.42
CA SER A 58 -5.11 5.37 6.35
C SER A 58 -5.64 5.72 4.95
N GLN A 59 -5.00 5.31 3.84
CA GLN A 59 -5.37 5.75 2.49
C GLN A 59 -6.83 5.48 2.08
N LEU A 60 -7.48 4.48 2.69
CA LEU A 60 -8.88 4.13 2.42
C LEU A 60 -9.91 4.84 3.32
N GLU A 61 -9.46 5.54 4.36
CA GLU A 61 -10.35 6.34 5.20
C GLU A 61 -10.82 7.60 4.46
N SER A 62 -12.13 7.84 4.42
CA SER A 62 -12.67 9.13 3.97
C SER A 62 -12.34 10.18 5.02
N GLN A 63 -11.48 11.15 4.70
CA GLN A 63 -11.10 12.20 5.66
C GLN A 63 -11.48 13.59 5.15
N PHE A 64 -11.89 14.43 6.10
CA PHE A 64 -12.18 15.86 5.88
C PHE A 64 -10.92 16.74 6.02
N GLU A 65 -9.81 16.20 6.55
CA GLU A 65 -8.56 16.93 6.79
C GLU A 65 -7.38 16.33 6.01
N VAL A 66 -6.39 17.18 5.71
CA VAL A 66 -5.13 16.78 5.06
C VAL A 66 -4.24 16.08 6.09
N ARG A 67 -3.68 14.93 5.74
CA ARG A 67 -2.74 14.23 6.63
C ARG A 67 -1.38 14.88 6.68
N GLU A 68 -0.85 15.02 7.89
CA GLU A 68 0.56 15.37 8.13
C GLU A 68 1.48 14.17 7.82
N TYR A 69 1.03 12.94 8.10
CA TYR A 69 1.80 11.71 7.90
C TYR A 69 1.00 10.58 7.24
N ASN A 70 1.71 9.74 6.46
CA ASN A 70 1.10 8.67 5.67
C ASN A 70 0.70 7.45 6.51
N ASN A 71 1.42 7.17 7.60
CA ASN A 71 1.12 6.05 8.50
C ASN A 71 0.67 6.49 9.89
N HIS A 72 -0.05 5.60 10.57
CA HIS A 72 -0.64 5.83 11.89
C HIS A 72 0.42 5.86 13.00
N PHE A 73 1.56 5.16 12.87
CA PHE A 73 2.62 5.18 13.88
C PHE A 73 3.26 6.57 13.98
N ALA A 74 3.62 7.18 12.86
CA ALA A 74 4.14 8.54 12.78
C ALA A 74 3.10 9.56 13.28
N SER A 75 1.85 9.42 12.82
CA SER A 75 0.74 10.28 13.26
C SER A 75 0.49 10.22 14.77
N TRP A 76 0.71 9.06 15.39
CA TRP A 76 0.57 8.89 16.83
C TRP A 76 1.80 9.40 17.60
N ALA A 77 3.02 9.19 17.09
CA ALA A 77 4.22 9.76 17.69
C ALA A 77 4.13 11.30 17.80
N ARG A 78 3.65 11.96 16.74
CA ARG A 78 3.42 13.41 16.73
C ARG A 78 2.32 13.85 17.69
N ARG A 79 1.12 13.27 17.59
CA ARG A 79 -0.07 13.77 18.32
C ARG A 79 -0.15 13.25 19.75
N GLY A 80 0.19 11.98 19.94
CA GLY A 80 0.15 11.26 21.20
C GLY A 80 1.34 11.58 22.10
N LEU A 81 2.56 11.46 21.56
CA LEU A 81 3.80 11.62 22.34
C LEU A 81 4.43 13.01 22.20
N HIS A 82 3.95 13.85 21.27
CA HIS A 82 4.58 15.13 20.94
C HIS A 82 6.07 14.98 20.54
N ASP A 83 6.39 13.89 19.84
CA ASP A 83 7.75 13.55 19.42
C ASP A 83 7.91 13.68 17.89
N ASP A 84 8.34 14.87 17.47
CA ASP A 84 8.49 15.23 16.05
C ASP A 84 9.60 14.43 15.38
N THR A 85 10.71 14.22 16.09
CA THR A 85 11.84 13.42 15.60
C THR A 85 11.40 11.99 15.30
N LEU A 86 10.68 11.36 16.23
CA LEU A 86 10.17 10.02 16.01
C LEU A 86 9.14 9.97 14.88
N ALA A 87 8.22 10.95 14.83
CA ALA A 87 7.21 11.01 13.80
C ALA A 87 7.82 11.12 12.40
N GLU A 88 8.81 11.99 12.21
CA GLU A 88 9.54 12.12 10.94
C GLU A 88 10.24 10.83 10.53
N ARG A 89 10.95 10.17 11.46
CA ARG A 89 11.64 8.90 11.17
C ARG A 89 10.65 7.80 10.78
N LEU A 90 9.57 7.63 11.55
CA LEU A 90 8.54 6.64 11.26
C LEU A 90 7.81 6.93 9.95
N ALA A 91 7.69 8.18 9.53
CA ALA A 91 7.06 8.55 8.27
C ALA A 91 7.87 8.12 7.04
N MET A 92 9.20 8.05 7.19
CA MET A 92 10.12 7.67 6.12
C MET A 92 10.22 6.16 5.89
N VAL A 93 9.71 5.35 6.82
CA VAL A 93 9.66 3.88 6.67
C VAL A 93 8.66 3.52 5.57
N ALA A 94 9.17 3.30 4.36
CA ALA A 94 8.38 3.09 3.14
C ALA A 94 8.15 1.58 2.88
N PRO A 95 6.90 1.10 2.82
CA PRO A 95 6.63 -0.36 2.80
C PRO A 95 7.13 -1.09 1.56
N ASN A 96 7.33 -0.35 0.47
CA ASN A 96 7.85 -0.86 -0.80
C ASN A 96 9.36 -1.14 -0.79
N GLU A 97 10.07 -0.72 0.26
CA GLU A 97 11.51 -0.99 0.44
C GLU A 97 11.77 -2.36 1.09
N TYR A 98 10.72 -3.03 1.57
CA TYR A 98 10.80 -4.28 2.31
C TYR A 98 10.12 -5.42 1.55
N ALA A 99 10.65 -6.64 1.71
CA ALA A 99 10.16 -7.82 1.01
C ALA A 99 8.81 -8.30 1.57
N ASP A 100 8.62 -8.16 2.88
CA ASP A 100 7.39 -8.55 3.55
C ASP A 100 7.08 -7.69 4.80
N LEU A 101 5.96 -7.98 5.44
CA LEU A 101 5.50 -7.25 6.62
C LEU A 101 6.33 -7.52 7.89
N GLU A 102 7.09 -8.62 7.93
CA GLU A 102 7.96 -8.91 9.06
C GLU A 102 9.27 -8.12 8.97
N GLU A 103 9.82 -7.96 7.77
CA GLU A 103 10.97 -7.06 7.55
C GLU A 103 10.57 -5.60 7.83
N LEU A 104 9.40 -5.17 7.34
CA LEU A 104 8.82 -3.86 7.68
C LEU A 104 8.62 -3.67 9.19
N ARG A 105 8.19 -4.73 9.90
CA ARG A 105 8.07 -4.71 11.37
C ARG A 105 9.41 -4.43 12.02
N GLN A 106 10.47 -5.10 11.57
CA GLN A 106 11.81 -4.93 12.15
C GLN A 106 12.28 -3.49 12.00
N GLU A 107 12.12 -2.88 10.83
CA GLU A 107 12.48 -1.46 10.66
C GLU A 107 11.76 -0.57 11.68
N PHE A 108 10.44 -0.70 11.82
CA PHE A 108 9.71 0.10 12.79
C PHE A 108 10.20 -0.13 14.23
N LEU A 109 10.53 -1.38 14.58
CA LEU A 109 11.08 -1.71 15.89
C LEU A 109 12.47 -1.10 16.11
N GLU A 110 13.32 -1.07 15.08
CA GLU A 110 14.65 -0.47 15.10
C GLU A 110 14.56 1.04 15.29
N VAL A 111 13.75 1.74 14.49
CA VAL A 111 13.52 3.19 14.64
C VAL A 111 13.02 3.55 16.04
N ILE A 112 12.10 2.74 16.60
CA ILE A 112 11.58 2.94 17.95
C ILE A 112 12.66 2.65 19.01
N ALA A 113 13.45 1.59 18.83
CA ALA A 113 14.51 1.21 19.76
C ALA A 113 15.58 2.31 19.86
N GLU A 114 16.06 2.80 18.71
CA GLU A 114 17.01 3.91 18.65
C GLU A 114 16.47 5.14 19.38
N ARG A 115 15.19 5.48 19.15
CA ARG A 115 14.57 6.64 19.80
C ARG A 115 14.51 6.48 21.33
N LEU A 116 14.21 5.28 21.83
CA LEU A 116 14.19 4.98 23.26
C LEU A 116 15.60 5.10 23.88
N GLU A 117 16.63 4.65 23.18
CA GLU A 117 18.03 4.76 23.63
C GLU A 117 18.53 6.21 23.68
N GLU A 118 18.10 7.06 22.76
CA GLU A 118 18.45 8.48 22.76
C GLU A 118 17.94 9.23 23.99
N LYS A 119 16.79 8.82 24.55
CA LYS A 119 16.09 9.52 25.63
C LYS A 119 15.40 8.54 26.59
N GLU A 120 16.07 8.24 27.70
CA GLU A 120 15.59 7.33 28.75
C GLU A 120 14.19 7.70 29.29
N TYR A 121 13.82 8.99 29.31
CA TYR A 121 12.50 9.40 29.81
C TYR A 121 11.34 8.91 28.94
N LEU A 122 11.56 8.61 27.65
CA LEU A 122 10.52 8.15 26.72
C LEU A 122 9.94 6.77 27.09
N HIS A 123 10.64 6.03 27.95
CA HIS A 123 10.12 4.78 28.52
C HIS A 123 8.86 4.99 29.37
N TRP A 124 8.64 6.19 29.90
CA TRP A 124 7.59 6.50 30.88
C TRP A 124 6.64 7.61 30.42
N VAL A 125 6.89 8.22 29.25
CA VAL A 125 5.99 9.25 28.71
C VAL A 125 4.66 8.61 28.35
N LEU A 126 3.60 9.15 28.96
CA LEU A 126 2.23 8.79 28.64
C LEU A 126 1.77 9.61 27.44
N ALA A 127 1.28 8.90 26.43
CA ALA A 127 0.62 9.53 25.30
C ALA A 127 -0.70 10.17 25.73
N THR A 128 -1.06 11.28 25.09
CA THR A 128 -2.35 11.97 25.29
C THR A 128 -3.53 11.07 24.91
N GLU A 129 -3.34 10.22 23.90
CA GLU A 129 -4.29 9.19 23.47
C GLU A 129 -3.57 7.85 23.24
N PRO A 130 -4.18 6.71 23.61
CA PRO A 130 -3.58 5.41 23.38
C PRO A 130 -3.51 5.09 21.87
N PHE A 131 -2.43 4.42 21.46
CA PHE A 131 -2.38 3.77 20.16
C PHE A 131 -3.19 2.47 20.22
N GLU A 132 -4.25 2.38 19.43
CA GLU A 132 -5.06 1.17 19.35
C GLU A 132 -4.61 0.31 18.17
N PHE A 133 -4.15 -0.91 18.47
CA PHE A 133 -3.84 -1.87 17.41
C PHE A 133 -5.14 -2.45 16.85
N ILE A 134 -5.38 -2.17 15.59
CA ILE A 134 -6.47 -2.74 14.81
C ILE A 134 -5.90 -3.54 13.65
N ARG A 135 -6.59 -4.59 13.23
CA ARG A 135 -6.27 -5.35 12.02
C ARG A 135 -7.43 -5.25 11.04
N SER A 136 -7.21 -5.64 9.79
CA SER A 136 -8.29 -5.66 8.81
C SER A 136 -8.37 -6.96 8.05
N THR A 137 -9.54 -7.18 7.46
CA THR A 137 -9.72 -8.12 6.36
C THR A 137 -10.28 -7.34 5.18
N ILE A 138 -9.69 -7.53 4.01
CA ILE A 138 -10.17 -6.93 2.76
C ILE A 138 -11.35 -7.75 2.25
N VAL A 139 -12.49 -7.10 2.08
CA VAL A 139 -13.65 -7.67 1.39
C VAL A 139 -13.60 -7.18 -0.05
N VAL A 140 -13.55 -8.12 -0.99
CA VAL A 140 -13.43 -7.83 -2.43
C VAL A 140 -14.79 -8.01 -3.10
N PHE A 141 -15.16 -7.03 -3.93
CA PHE A 141 -16.40 -7.02 -4.68
C PHE A 141 -16.11 -7.02 -6.19
N ASP A 142 -16.95 -7.72 -6.95
CA ASP A 142 -16.91 -7.64 -8.41
C ASP A 142 -17.72 -6.44 -8.89
N THR A 143 -17.11 -5.56 -9.69
CA THR A 143 -17.82 -4.40 -10.26
C THR A 143 -18.63 -4.74 -11.51
N ALA A 144 -18.59 -6.00 -11.95
CA ALA A 144 -19.08 -6.51 -13.22
C ALA A 144 -18.43 -5.91 -14.47
N LYS A 145 -17.51 -4.94 -14.33
CA LYS A 145 -16.75 -4.38 -15.44
C LYS A 145 -15.65 -5.34 -15.86
N ARG A 146 -15.49 -5.51 -17.17
CA ARG A 146 -14.48 -6.35 -17.81
C ARG A 146 -13.80 -5.52 -18.89
N VAL A 147 -12.49 -5.68 -19.00
CA VAL A 147 -11.62 -4.96 -19.93
C VAL A 147 -10.95 -6.01 -20.80
N GLU A 148 -11.23 -6.02 -22.10
CA GLU A 148 -10.65 -7.00 -23.02
C GLU A 148 -9.31 -6.53 -23.56
N GLN A 149 -9.11 -5.22 -23.69
CA GLN A 149 -7.91 -4.60 -24.24
C GLN A 149 -7.37 -3.49 -23.33
N PRO A 150 -6.04 -3.36 -23.15
CA PRO A 150 -5.44 -2.32 -22.31
C PRO A 150 -5.83 -0.89 -22.67
N GLU A 151 -6.14 -0.63 -23.94
CA GLU A 151 -6.59 0.68 -24.40
C GLU A 151 -7.93 1.10 -23.77
N GLU A 152 -8.78 0.16 -23.36
CA GLU A 152 -10.03 0.48 -22.66
C GLU A 152 -9.78 1.06 -21.26
N LEU A 153 -8.60 0.82 -20.67
CA LEU A 153 -8.23 1.39 -19.37
C LEU A 153 -7.99 2.91 -19.44
N ILE A 154 -7.71 3.46 -20.63
CA ILE A 154 -7.54 4.90 -20.84
C ILE A 154 -8.80 5.65 -20.40
N ASP A 155 -9.98 5.17 -20.83
CA ASP A 155 -11.26 5.78 -20.49
C ASP A 155 -11.75 5.36 -19.09
N LEU A 156 -11.34 4.18 -18.61
CA LEU A 156 -11.88 3.59 -17.39
C LEU A 156 -11.19 4.08 -16.11
N ILE A 157 -9.85 4.18 -16.09
CA ILE A 157 -9.06 4.53 -14.90
C ILE A 157 -9.50 5.87 -14.26
N PRO A 158 -9.76 6.95 -15.01
CA PRO A 158 -10.22 8.22 -14.42
C PRO A 158 -11.48 8.08 -13.56
N HIS A 159 -12.30 7.07 -13.85
CA HIS A 159 -13.60 6.83 -13.23
C HIS A 159 -13.60 5.70 -12.19
N LEU A 160 -12.46 5.04 -11.95
CA LEU A 160 -12.36 4.02 -10.91
C LEU A 160 -12.48 4.66 -9.52
N SER A 161 -13.10 3.93 -8.58
CA SER A 161 -13.10 4.33 -7.17
C SER A 161 -11.67 4.30 -6.62
N THR A 162 -11.38 5.09 -5.60
CA THR A 162 -10.08 5.06 -4.92
C THR A 162 -9.80 3.69 -4.31
N SER A 163 -10.84 2.99 -3.87
CA SER A 163 -10.76 1.61 -3.37
C SER A 163 -10.43 0.59 -4.46
N SER A 164 -10.95 0.73 -5.69
CA SER A 164 -10.46 -0.06 -6.83
C SER A 164 -8.98 0.21 -7.12
N ILE A 165 -8.54 1.47 -7.05
CA ILE A 165 -7.13 1.82 -7.23
C ILE A 165 -6.26 1.21 -6.13
N PHE A 166 -6.68 1.31 -4.87
CA PHE A 166 -6.01 0.64 -3.76
C PHE A 166 -5.89 -0.86 -4.01
N TYR A 167 -7.00 -1.52 -4.36
CA TYR A 167 -7.02 -2.97 -4.56
C TYR A 167 -6.10 -3.44 -5.69
N HIS A 168 -6.17 -2.78 -6.85
CA HIS A 168 -5.43 -3.20 -8.03
C HIS A 168 -3.99 -2.72 -8.06
N PHE A 169 -3.70 -1.57 -7.45
CA PHE A 169 -2.37 -0.96 -7.52
C PHE A 169 -1.54 -1.19 -6.25
N ILE A 170 -2.14 -1.16 -5.07
CA ILE A 170 -1.41 -1.24 -3.79
C ILE A 170 -1.50 -2.64 -3.21
N ASP A 171 -2.72 -3.12 -2.94
CA ASP A 171 -2.92 -4.43 -2.32
C ASP A 171 -2.43 -5.59 -3.21
N ALA A 172 -2.56 -5.44 -4.53
CA ALA A 172 -2.04 -6.37 -5.52
C ALA A 172 -0.55 -6.70 -5.36
N ARG A 173 0.24 -5.70 -4.97
CA ARG A 173 1.69 -5.85 -4.77
C ARG A 173 2.01 -6.84 -3.66
N ARG A 174 1.16 -6.94 -2.63
CA ARG A 174 1.25 -7.96 -1.57
C ARG A 174 0.75 -9.33 -2.03
N ARG A 175 -0.26 -9.37 -2.90
CA ARG A 175 -0.91 -10.60 -3.37
C ARG A 175 -0.09 -11.37 -4.40
N LEU A 176 0.72 -10.66 -5.21
CA LEU A 176 1.44 -11.26 -6.32
C LEU A 176 2.92 -11.55 -5.97
N PRO A 177 3.52 -12.64 -6.47
CA PRO A 177 4.85 -13.11 -6.05
C PRO A 177 6.04 -12.17 -6.33
N ILE A 178 5.83 -11.08 -7.06
CA ILE A 178 6.88 -10.21 -7.61
C ILE A 178 6.67 -8.73 -7.27
N ASN A 179 5.91 -8.42 -6.21
CA ASN A 179 5.62 -7.05 -5.78
C ASN A 179 5.07 -6.16 -6.91
N GLN A 180 4.32 -6.77 -7.83
CA GLN A 180 3.69 -6.10 -8.98
C GLN A 180 2.22 -5.84 -8.72
N ASP A 181 1.70 -4.76 -9.30
CA ASP A 181 0.27 -4.50 -9.32
C ASP A 181 -0.44 -5.29 -10.42
N ASP A 182 -1.76 -5.38 -10.29
CA ASP A 182 -2.60 -6.16 -11.21
C ASP A 182 -2.53 -5.58 -12.64
N PHE A 183 -2.36 -4.26 -12.81
CA PHE A 183 -2.26 -3.64 -14.14
C PHE A 183 -0.98 -4.07 -14.85
N ARG A 184 0.18 -3.87 -14.20
CA ARG A 184 1.48 -4.28 -14.76
C ARG A 184 1.52 -5.78 -15.00
N TYR A 185 1.01 -6.58 -14.07
CA TYR A 185 0.95 -8.02 -14.22
C TYR A 185 0.11 -8.41 -15.45
N TRP A 186 -1.09 -7.84 -15.61
CA TRP A 186 -1.94 -8.15 -16.76
C TRP A 186 -1.36 -7.68 -18.10
N LEU A 187 -0.64 -6.55 -18.12
CA LEU A 187 0.07 -6.08 -19.32
C LEU A 187 1.15 -7.06 -19.81
N THR A 188 1.71 -7.91 -18.94
CA THR A 188 2.69 -8.94 -19.36
C THR A 188 2.10 -9.95 -20.34
N CYS A 189 0.79 -10.20 -20.27
CA CYS A 189 0.07 -11.08 -21.20
C CYS A 189 0.02 -10.54 -22.63
N TRP A 190 0.42 -9.28 -22.85
CA TRP A 190 0.40 -8.61 -24.14
C TRP A 190 1.80 -8.42 -24.77
N GLY A 191 2.82 -9.01 -24.15
CA GLY A 191 4.22 -8.91 -24.58
C GLY A 191 4.78 -7.49 -24.52
N ASP A 192 5.82 -7.22 -25.31
CA ASP A 192 6.60 -5.98 -25.23
C ASP A 192 5.87 -4.72 -25.75
N ARG A 193 4.66 -4.88 -26.32
CA ARG A 193 3.85 -3.76 -26.85
C ARG A 193 3.62 -2.66 -25.82
N TYR A 194 3.53 -3.02 -24.54
CA TYR A 194 3.23 -2.10 -23.44
C TYR A 194 4.44 -1.88 -22.51
N ALA A 195 5.66 -2.17 -22.96
CA ALA A 195 6.87 -2.06 -22.14
C ALA A 195 7.11 -0.63 -21.60
N GLU A 196 6.89 0.40 -22.43
CA GLU A 196 7.03 1.80 -22.02
C GLU A 196 5.98 2.20 -20.97
N LEU A 197 4.72 1.82 -21.18
CA LEU A 197 3.66 2.01 -20.19
C LEU A 197 4.02 1.31 -18.87
N ASN A 198 4.44 0.05 -18.91
CA ASN A 198 4.81 -0.72 -17.73
C ASN A 198 5.95 -0.04 -16.94
N HIS A 199 6.96 0.49 -17.63
CA HIS A 199 8.04 1.26 -17.02
C HIS A 199 7.52 2.49 -16.26
N HIS A 200 6.60 3.27 -16.86
CA HIS A 200 6.02 4.44 -16.21
C HIS A 200 5.08 4.09 -15.05
N LEU A 201 4.33 2.99 -15.14
CA LEU A 201 3.52 2.49 -14.03
C LEU A 201 4.39 2.06 -12.85
N ALA A 202 5.54 1.43 -13.11
CA ALA A 202 6.47 0.98 -12.07
C ALA A 202 7.10 2.14 -11.28
N ALA A 203 7.23 3.32 -11.89
CA ALA A 203 7.78 4.52 -11.26
C ALA A 203 6.79 5.27 -10.34
N ILE A 204 5.51 4.88 -10.32
CA ILE A 204 4.50 5.51 -9.48
C ILE A 204 4.64 4.97 -8.05
N ASP A 205 5.02 5.85 -7.12
CA ASP A 205 5.15 5.56 -5.70
C ASP A 205 3.76 5.52 -5.02
N PRO A 206 3.36 4.36 -4.47
CA PRO A 206 2.06 4.23 -3.80
C PRO A 206 2.01 4.83 -2.39
N TYR A 207 3.14 5.00 -1.71
CA TYR A 207 3.19 5.34 -0.29
C TYR A 207 3.13 6.85 -0.04
N PHE A 208 3.85 7.64 -0.84
CA PHE A 208 3.90 9.10 -0.68
C PHE A 208 2.77 9.86 -1.40
N ASN A 209 1.88 9.15 -2.08
CA ASN A 209 0.77 9.75 -2.82
C ASN A 209 -0.58 9.25 -2.29
N GLY A 210 -1.57 10.15 -2.19
CA GLY A 210 -2.95 9.75 -1.92
C GLY A 210 -3.59 9.04 -3.11
N LEU A 211 -4.59 8.20 -2.88
CA LEU A 211 -5.24 7.38 -3.91
C LEU A 211 -5.81 8.19 -5.09
N THR A 212 -6.31 9.40 -4.83
CA THR A 212 -6.79 10.29 -5.90
C THR A 212 -5.64 10.73 -6.82
N THR A 213 -4.49 11.07 -6.25
CA THR A 213 -3.27 11.42 -7.00
C THR A 213 -2.73 10.22 -7.76
N ILE A 214 -2.70 9.04 -7.13
CA ILE A 214 -2.29 7.79 -7.79
C ILE A 214 -3.21 7.51 -8.99
N ARG A 215 -4.53 7.63 -8.84
CA ARG A 215 -5.49 7.45 -9.94
C ARG A 215 -5.18 8.40 -11.12
N GLN A 216 -4.85 9.65 -10.83
CA GLN A 216 -4.48 10.64 -11.85
C GLN A 216 -3.15 10.29 -12.53
N GLN A 217 -2.14 9.86 -11.76
CA GLN A 217 -0.86 9.42 -12.31
C GLN A 217 -1.01 8.19 -13.20
N LEU A 218 -1.83 7.22 -12.79
CA LEU A 218 -2.19 6.05 -13.59
C LEU A 218 -2.91 6.47 -14.87
N ALA A 219 -3.96 7.31 -14.78
CA ALA A 219 -4.69 7.80 -15.94
C ALA A 219 -3.76 8.49 -16.95
N ASN A 220 -2.88 9.38 -16.47
CA ASN A 220 -1.91 10.08 -17.30
C ASN A 220 -0.89 9.12 -17.93
N ALA A 221 -0.45 8.08 -17.23
CA ALA A 221 0.47 7.09 -17.77
C ALA A 221 -0.19 6.29 -18.90
N PHE A 222 -1.42 5.83 -18.69
CA PHE A 222 -2.19 5.14 -19.73
C PHE A 222 -2.47 6.04 -20.94
N GLU A 223 -2.91 7.29 -20.73
CA GLU A 223 -3.19 8.21 -21.82
C GLU A 223 -1.97 8.51 -22.70
N ARG A 224 -0.77 8.64 -22.08
CA ARG A 224 0.46 9.03 -22.79
C ARG A 224 1.20 7.87 -23.42
N TYR A 225 1.26 6.73 -22.74
CA TYR A 225 2.17 5.63 -23.10
C TYR A 225 1.44 4.36 -23.55
N CYS A 226 0.11 4.28 -23.43
CA CYS A 226 -0.63 3.19 -24.02
C CYS A 226 -0.69 3.37 -25.55
N PRO A 227 -0.24 2.38 -26.35
CA PRO A 227 -0.38 2.42 -27.79
C PRO A 227 -1.85 2.61 -28.18
N ARG A 228 -2.12 3.45 -29.18
CA ARG A 228 -3.48 3.62 -29.69
C ARG A 228 -3.97 2.32 -30.32
N LYS A 229 -5.28 2.05 -30.23
CA LYS A 229 -5.90 0.91 -30.93
C LYS A 229 -5.48 0.93 -32.39
N SER A 230 -4.88 -0.17 -32.84
CA SER A 230 -4.74 -0.43 -34.28
C SER A 230 -6.15 -0.48 -34.88
N PRO A 231 -6.39 0.20 -36.02
CA PRO A 231 -7.69 0.23 -36.67
C PRO A 231 -8.17 -1.16 -37.11
#